data_AF-A0A916YNX1-F1
#
_entry.id   AF-A0A916YNX1-F1
#
_cell.length_a   1.000
_cell.length_b   1.000
_cell.length_c   1.000
_cell.angle_alpha   90.00
_cell.angle_beta   90.00
_cell.angle_gamma   90.00
#
_symmetry.space_group_name_H-M   'P 1'
#
loop_
_entity.id
_entity.type
_entity.pdbx_description
1 polymer ?
#
loop_
_entity_poly.entity_id
_entity_poly.type
_entity_poly.pdbx_seq_one_letter_code
_entity_poly.pdbx_strand_id
1 'polypeptide(L)'
;MLLGVGAIIGTGIFVLTAAAAQKAGPGMIWSFVIAGGVCALEALCYSELASMVPVSGSAYTYTYAVVGELLAWTVGWALILEYAVAASAVSVGWSGYFMGLVESWTGLALPQ
;
A
#
# COMPACT_ATOMS: atom_id res chain seq x y z
N MET A 1 3.34 0.44 16.01
CA MET A 1 3.74 -0.86 15.40
C MET A 1 2.53 -1.67 14.96
N LEU A 2 1.55 -1.99 15.83
CA LEU A 2 0.36 -2.78 15.46
C LEU A 2 -0.47 -2.21 14.29
N LEU A 3 -0.72 -0.89 14.26
CA LEU A 3 -1.45 -0.24 13.16
C LEU A 3 -0.70 -0.31 11.81
N GLY A 4 0.64 -0.25 11.84
CA GLY A 4 1.46 -0.29 10.63
C GLY A 4 1.48 -1.68 9.99
N VAL A 5 1.63 -2.74 10.81
CA VAL A 5 1.56 -4.12 10.32
C VAL A 5 0.17 -4.43 9.76
N GLY A 6 -0.89 -3.95 10.43
CA GLY A 6 -2.27 -4.11 9.96
C GLY A 6 -2.56 -3.39 8.63
N ALA A 7 -1.94 -2.23 8.39
CA ALA A 7 -2.07 -1.52 7.12
C ALA A 7 -1.36 -2.24 5.95
N ILE A 8 -0.24 -2.92 6.22
CA ILE A 8 0.55 -3.64 5.19
C ILE A 8 -0.11 -4.98 4.81
N ILE A 9 -0.69 -5.70 5.77
CA ILE A 9 -1.31 -7.04 5.56
C ILE A 9 -2.76 -6.93 5.01
N GLY A 10 -3.18 -5.74 4.54
CA GLY A 10 -4.56 -5.49 4.11
C GLY A 10 -5.07 -6.37 2.95
N THR A 11 -6.23 -6.00 2.41
CA THR A 11 -6.95 -6.78 1.36
C THR A 11 -6.12 -7.03 0.09
N GLY A 12 -5.05 -6.27 -0.14
CA GLY A 12 -4.16 -6.42 -1.28
C GLY A 12 -3.45 -7.78 -1.35
N ILE A 13 -3.07 -8.38 -0.22
CA ILE A 13 -2.40 -9.70 -0.22
C ILE A 13 -3.35 -10.80 -0.74
N PHE A 14 -4.64 -10.71 -0.46
CA PHE A 14 -5.59 -11.74 -0.85
C PHE A 14 -6.15 -11.54 -2.25
N VAL A 15 -6.41 -10.29 -2.65
CA VAL A 15 -7.05 -9.97 -3.93
C VAL A 15 -6.02 -9.72 -5.04
N LEU A 16 -5.04 -8.85 -4.79
CA LEU A 16 -4.06 -8.50 -5.83
C LEU A 16 -3.07 -9.63 -6.07
N THR A 17 -2.63 -10.35 -5.04
CA THR A 17 -1.69 -11.47 -5.23
C THR A 17 -2.35 -12.61 -6.01
N ALA A 18 -3.64 -12.89 -5.77
CA ALA A 18 -4.39 -13.88 -6.56
C ALA A 18 -4.49 -13.46 -8.03
N ALA A 19 -4.86 -12.21 -8.31
CA ALA A 19 -4.95 -11.67 -9.67
C ALA A 19 -3.58 -11.61 -10.38
N ALA A 20 -2.53 -11.24 -9.65
CA ALA A 20 -1.18 -11.16 -10.18
C ALA A 20 -0.58 -12.56 -10.41
N ALA A 21 -0.93 -13.58 -9.60
CA ALA A 21 -0.44 -14.94 -9.77
C ALA A 21 -1.00 -15.57 -11.05
N GLN A 22 -2.25 -15.25 -11.38
CA GLN A 22 -2.87 -15.66 -12.64
C GLN A 22 -2.20 -15.05 -13.88
N LYS A 23 -1.63 -13.83 -13.76
CA LYS A 23 -0.99 -13.13 -14.89
C LYS A 23 0.52 -13.37 -15.00
N ALA A 24 1.25 -13.37 -13.89
CA ALA A 24 2.71 -13.44 -13.84
C ALA A 24 3.26 -14.86 -13.57
N GLY A 25 2.42 -15.78 -13.09
CA GLY A 25 2.81 -17.14 -12.78
C GLY A 25 3.98 -17.22 -11.76
N PRO A 26 4.88 -18.22 -11.86
CA PRO A 26 5.97 -18.40 -10.90
C PRO A 26 7.01 -17.26 -10.89
N GLY A 27 7.01 -16.36 -11.88
CA GLY A 27 7.87 -15.18 -11.92
C GLY A 27 7.55 -14.12 -10.86
N MET A 28 6.35 -14.17 -10.26
CA MET A 28 5.91 -13.28 -9.19
C MET A 28 6.86 -13.21 -7.98
N ILE A 29 7.50 -14.34 -7.64
CA ILE A 29 8.45 -14.42 -6.51
C ILE A 29 9.60 -13.43 -6.70
N TRP A 30 10.12 -13.29 -7.92
CA TRP A 30 11.22 -12.35 -8.19
C TRP A 30 10.80 -10.91 -7.97
N SER A 31 9.57 -10.54 -8.34
CA SER A 31 9.02 -9.21 -8.06
C SER A 31 8.91 -8.94 -6.56
N PHE A 32 8.48 -9.92 -5.77
CA PHE A 32 8.42 -9.78 -4.31
C PHE A 32 9.78 -9.66 -3.64
N VAL A 33 10.79 -10.41 -4.11
CA VAL A 33 12.16 -10.30 -3.58
C VAL A 33 12.73 -8.90 -3.83
N ILE A 34 12.56 -8.38 -5.05
CA ILE A 34 13.04 -7.03 -5.39
C ILE A 34 12.28 -5.98 -4.60
N ALA A 35 10.94 -6.06 -4.54
CA ALA A 35 10.12 -5.13 -3.76
C ALA A 35 10.50 -5.14 -2.27
N GLY A 36 10.69 -6.33 -1.67
CA GLY A 36 11.13 -6.47 -0.29
C GLY A 36 12.50 -5.84 -0.04
N GLY A 37 13.45 -6.00 -0.98
CA GLY A 37 14.75 -5.34 -0.91
C GLY A 37 14.64 -3.81 -0.93
N VAL A 38 13.82 -3.24 -1.82
CA VAL A 38 13.57 -1.80 -1.89
C VAL A 38 12.92 -1.29 -0.60
N CYS A 39 11.89 -1.98 -0.09
CA CYS A 39 11.24 -1.60 1.17
C CYS A 39 12.21 -1.64 2.37
N ALA A 40 13.16 -2.58 2.40
CA ALA A 40 14.16 -2.65 3.46
C ALA A 40 15.12 -1.46 3.42
N LEU A 41 15.56 -1.06 2.22
CA LEU A 41 16.40 0.12 2.03
C LEU A 41 15.65 1.41 2.40
N GLU A 42 14.40 1.54 1.98
CA GLU A 42 13.53 2.67 2.33
C GLU A 42 13.32 2.78 3.84
N ALA A 43 13.06 1.64 4.52
CA ALA A 43 12.94 1.60 5.97
C ALA A 43 14.22 2.04 6.69
N LEU A 44 15.40 1.68 6.17
CA LEU A 44 16.69 2.13 6.71
C LEU A 44 16.86 3.65 6.55
N CYS A 45 16.61 4.20 5.35
CA CYS A 45 16.67 5.64 5.11
C CYS A 45 15.70 6.43 6.00
N TYR A 46 14.45 5.96 6.14
CA TYR A 46 13.50 6.62 7.05
C TYR A 46 13.86 6.46 8.52
N SER A 47 14.48 5.35 8.93
CA SER A 47 14.96 5.19 10.30
C SER A 47 16.05 6.20 10.65
N GLU A 48 16.94 6.51 9.71
CA GLU A 48 17.99 7.51 9.86
C GLU A 48 17.37 8.92 9.96
N LEU A 49 16.45 9.26 9.06
CA LEU A 49 15.70 10.52 9.08
C LEU A 49 14.90 10.72 10.38
N ALA A 50 14.23 9.68 10.86
CA ALA A 50 13.49 9.70 12.13
C ALA A 50 14.41 9.88 13.35
N SER A 51 15.67 9.45 13.25
CA SER A 51 16.69 9.65 14.30
C SER A 51 17.25 11.07 14.31
N MET A 52 17.36 11.70 13.14
CA MET A 52 17.90 13.06 12.99
C MET A 52 16.87 14.17 13.29
N VAL A 53 15.59 13.90 13.11
CA VAL A 53 14.53 14.92 13.19
C VAL A 53 13.51 14.50 14.27
N PRO A 54 13.56 15.07 15.50
CA PRO A 54 12.75 14.62 16.64
C PRO A 54 11.31 15.19 16.62
N VAL A 55 10.80 15.57 15.44
CA VAL A 55 9.42 16.02 15.26
C VAL A 55 8.60 14.91 14.62
N SER A 56 7.33 14.79 15.03
CA SER A 56 6.39 13.84 14.43
C SER A 56 6.21 14.19 12.95
N GLY A 57 6.87 13.45 12.06
CA GLY A 57 6.93 13.75 10.63
C GLY A 57 6.35 12.64 9.76
N SER A 58 5.52 13.04 8.78
CA SER A 58 5.17 12.23 7.60
C SER A 58 6.19 12.50 6.48
N ALA A 59 6.18 11.73 5.37
CA ALA A 59 7.11 11.93 4.25
C ALA A 59 7.18 13.40 3.76
N TYR A 60 6.06 14.13 3.84
CA TYR A 60 5.99 15.58 3.64
C TYR A 60 6.97 16.38 4.52
N THR A 61 6.98 16.13 5.82
CA THR A 61 7.81 16.84 6.80
C THR A 61 9.29 16.55 6.59
N TYR A 62 9.64 15.31 6.24
CA TYR A 62 11.02 14.93 5.92
C TYR A 62 11.51 15.59 4.62
N THR A 63 10.68 15.62 3.56
CA THR A 63 11.03 16.34 2.32
C THR A 63 11.12 17.85 2.55
N TYR A 64 10.26 18.42 3.39
CA TYR A 64 10.31 19.84 3.75
C TYR A 64 11.62 20.19 4.48
N ALA A 65 12.06 19.34 5.40
CA ALA A 65 13.28 19.56 6.17
C ALA A 65 14.57 19.46 5.33
N VAL A 66 14.60 18.60 4.30
CA VAL A 66 15.82 18.29 3.53
C VAL A 66 15.90 19.06 2.21
N VAL A 67 14.76 19.28 1.53
CA VAL A 67 14.74 19.70 0.11
C VAL A 67 13.98 21.01 -0.12
N GLY A 68 13.09 21.39 0.79
CA GLY A 68 12.36 22.67 0.75
C GLY A 68 10.89 22.57 0.35
N GLU A 69 10.20 23.72 0.38
CA GLU A 69 8.74 23.82 0.42
C GLU A 69 8.02 23.37 -0.85
N LEU A 70 8.55 23.70 -2.04
CA LEU A 70 7.90 23.34 -3.32
C LEU A 70 7.84 21.83 -3.55
N LEU A 71 8.94 21.12 -3.27
CA LEU A 71 8.98 19.67 -3.43
C LEU A 71 8.20 18.97 -2.33
N ALA A 72 8.25 19.47 -1.09
CA ALA A 72 7.38 18.99 -0.02
C ALA A 72 5.89 19.10 -0.41
N TRP A 73 5.46 20.24 -0.96
CA TRP A 73 4.09 20.46 -1.42
C TRP A 73 3.65 19.46 -2.48
N THR A 74 4.51 19.16 -3.47
CA THR A 74 4.21 18.12 -4.47
C THR A 74 4.10 16.71 -3.86
N VAL A 75 4.97 16.38 -2.88
CA VAL A 75 4.90 15.11 -2.15
C VAL A 75 3.64 15.02 -1.30
N GLY A 76 3.18 16.12 -0.72
CA GLY A 76 1.91 16.19 0.01
C GLY A 76 0.72 15.79 -0.85
N TRP A 77 0.64 16.31 -2.07
CA TRP A 77 -0.40 15.91 -3.02
C TRP A 77 -0.27 14.45 -3.47
N ALA A 78 0.95 13.96 -3.69
CA ALA A 78 1.20 12.56 -4.02
C ALA A 78 0.73 11.62 -2.90
N LEU A 79 0.98 11.95 -1.63
CA LEU A 79 0.51 11.18 -0.47
C LEU A 79 -1.02 11.13 -0.40
N ILE A 80 -1.71 12.26 -0.62
CA ILE A 80 -3.18 12.28 -0.63
C ILE A 80 -3.74 11.35 -1.72
N LEU A 81 -3.16 11.42 -2.93
CA LEU A 81 -3.55 10.55 -4.04
C LEU A 81 -3.25 9.08 -3.73
N GLU A 82 -2.09 8.78 -3.17
CA GLU A 82 -1.71 7.42 -2.76
C GLU A 82 -2.72 6.84 -1.77
N TYR A 83 -3.04 7.57 -0.70
CA TYR A 83 -4.02 7.11 0.28
C TYR A 83 -5.42 6.97 -0.31
N ALA A 84 -5.84 7.87 -1.21
CA ALA A 84 -7.13 7.78 -1.89
C ALA A 84 -7.21 6.54 -2.79
N VAL A 85 -6.16 6.24 -3.54
CA VAL A 85 -6.06 5.04 -4.39
C VAL A 85 -6.02 3.78 -3.53
N ALA A 86 -5.25 3.78 -2.43
CA ALA A 86 -5.18 2.66 -1.51
C ALA A 86 -6.56 2.36 -0.87
N ALA A 87 -7.26 3.38 -0.39
CA ALA A 87 -8.60 3.24 0.19
C ALA A 87 -9.63 2.73 -0.84
N SER A 88 -9.55 3.23 -2.08
CA SER A 88 -10.40 2.78 -3.19
C SER A 88 -10.12 1.32 -3.54
N ALA A 89 -8.85 0.93 -3.66
CA ALA A 89 -8.44 -0.46 -3.94
C ALA A 89 -8.90 -1.42 -2.83
N VAL A 90 -8.80 -1.01 -1.56
CA VAL A 90 -9.28 -1.81 -0.42
C VAL A 90 -10.79 -2.01 -0.48
N SER A 91 -11.54 -0.94 -0.78
CA SER A 91 -13.00 -0.97 -0.89
C SER A 91 -13.48 -1.89 -2.02
N VAL A 92 -12.82 -1.84 -3.18
CA VAL A 92 -13.11 -2.73 -4.32
C VAL A 92 -12.76 -4.17 -3.98
N GLY A 93 -11.61 -4.43 -3.35
CA GLY A 93 -11.20 -5.77 -2.94
C GLY A 93 -12.18 -6.41 -1.96
N TRP A 94 -12.68 -5.66 -0.98
CA TRP A 94 -13.69 -6.14 -0.04
C TRP A 94 -15.05 -6.38 -0.73
N SER A 95 -15.47 -5.48 -1.62
CA SER A 95 -16.72 -5.62 -2.37
C SER A 95 -16.73 -6.90 -3.22
N GLY A 96 -15.63 -7.19 -3.94
CA GLY A 96 -15.51 -8.42 -4.72
C GLY A 96 -15.54 -9.68 -3.86
N TYR A 97 -14.88 -9.67 -2.69
CA TYR A 97 -14.92 -10.80 -1.76
C TYR A 97 -16.31 -11.01 -1.16
N PHE A 98 -16.99 -9.92 -0.77
CA PHE A 98 -18.35 -9.97 -0.23
C PHE A 98 -19.37 -10.48 -1.26
N MET A 99 -19.28 -10.05 -2.52
CA MET A 99 -20.13 -10.57 -3.60
C MET A 99 -19.93 -12.06 -3.81
N GLY A 100 -18.68 -12.56 -3.85
CA GLY A 100 -18.41 -13.99 -3.96
C GLY A 100 -18.95 -14.79 -2.77
N LEU A 101 -18.93 -14.21 -1.57
CA LEU A 101 -19.54 -14.84 -0.39
C LEU A 101 -21.07 -14.91 -0.54
N VAL A 102 -21.72 -13.83 -0.97
CA VAL A 102 -23.17 -13.78 -1.19
C VAL A 102 -23.60 -14.77 -2.28
N GLU A 103 -22.86 -14.86 -3.39
CA GLU A 103 -23.12 -15.83 -4.46
C GLU A 103 -23.00 -17.27 -3.96
N SER A 104 -21.96 -17.58 -3.19
CA SER A 104 -21.77 -18.92 -2.61
C SER A 104 -22.85 -19.32 -1.59
N TRP A 105 -23.43 -18.36 -0.88
CA TRP A 105 -24.47 -18.61 0.13
C TRP A 105 -25.89 -18.61 -0.42
N THR A 106 -26.18 -17.79 -1.44
CA THR A 106 -27.56 -17.56 -1.91
C THR A 106 -27.81 -18.05 -3.34
N GLY A 107 -26.77 -18.43 -4.09
CA GLY A 107 -26.87 -18.86 -5.49
C GLY A 107 -27.32 -17.77 -6.47
N LEU A 108 -27.50 -16.54 -5.99
CA LEU A 108 -27.90 -15.38 -6.78
C LEU A 108 -26.65 -14.67 -7.30
N ALA A 109 -26.36 -14.85 -8.59
CA ALA A 109 -25.32 -14.10 -9.29
C ALA A 109 -25.79 -12.65 -9.48
N LEU A 110 -25.39 -11.75 -8.58
CA LEU A 110 -25.56 -10.31 -8.76
C LEU A 110 -24.53 -9.83 -9.79
N PRO A 111 -24.93 -9.01 -10.78
CA PRO A 111 -24.03 -8.55 -11.82
C PRO A 111 -22.94 -7.63 -11.24
N GLN A 112 -21.73 -7.82 -11.80
CA GLN A 112 -20.50 -7.06 -11.57
C GLN A 112 -20.58 -5.60 -12.04
#